data_AF-A0A528BXH1-F1
#
_entry.id   AF-A0A528BXH1-F1
#
_cell.length_a   1.000
_cell.length_b   1.000
_cell.length_c   1.000
_cell.angle_alpha   90.00
_cell.angle_beta   90.00
_cell.angle_gamma   90.00
#
_symmetry.space_group_name_H-M   'P 1'
#
loop_
_entity.id
_entity.type
_entity.pdbx_description
1 polymer ?
#
loop_
_entity_poly.entity_id
_entity_poly.type
_entity_poly.pdbx_seq_one_letter_code
_entity_poly.pdbx_strand_id
1 'polypeptide(L)'
;LAAPFPRAIGQSEVTINALARSFVLSLPADVAIRVSDDGDAVTVDMRSASRYGRYDLGDNAARIVDFLAELDQEVAGQVGTAPAE
;
A
#
# COMPACT_ATOMS: atom_id res chain seq x y z
N LEU A 1 2.43 13.20 -7.98
CA LEU A 1 3.52 12.24 -7.69
C LEU A 1 4.32 12.04 -8.99
N ALA A 2 5.65 12.22 -9.00
CA ALA A 2 6.48 12.06 -10.19
C ALA A 2 7.79 11.32 -9.86
N ALA A 3 8.01 10.19 -10.57
CA ALA A 3 9.18 9.29 -10.67
C ALA A 3 8.65 7.83 -10.72
N PRO A 4 9.34 6.91 -11.42
CA PRO A 4 8.69 5.84 -12.17
C PRO A 4 8.07 4.79 -11.27
N PHE A 5 6.79 4.52 -11.46
CA PHE A 5 6.23 3.25 -11.01
C PHE A 5 6.95 2.13 -11.77
N PRO A 6 7.35 1.05 -11.09
CA PRO A 6 7.86 -0.14 -11.76
C PRO A 6 6.90 -0.54 -12.89
N ARG A 7 7.43 -0.72 -14.11
CA ARG A 7 6.61 -1.23 -15.21
C ARG A 7 6.31 -2.70 -14.92
N ALA A 8 5.07 -3.01 -14.57
CA ALA A 8 4.61 -4.36 -14.27
C ALA A 8 4.52 -5.30 -15.50
N ILE A 9 4.97 -4.87 -16.69
CA ILE A 9 4.77 -5.65 -17.92
C ILE A 9 5.64 -6.90 -17.87
N GLY A 10 4.99 -8.06 -17.66
CA GLY A 10 5.64 -9.37 -17.55
C GLY A 10 6.19 -9.70 -16.15
N GLN A 11 5.88 -8.91 -15.13
CA GLN A 11 6.24 -9.22 -13.74
C GLN A 11 4.99 -9.68 -12.98
N SER A 12 5.06 -10.88 -12.39
CA SER A 12 4.02 -11.39 -11.48
C SER A 12 4.09 -10.75 -10.10
N GLU A 13 5.10 -9.91 -9.82
CA GLU A 13 5.28 -9.27 -8.53
C GLU A 13 5.90 -7.88 -8.69
N VAL A 14 5.39 -6.92 -7.93
CA VAL A 14 5.84 -5.53 -7.89
C VAL A 14 5.94 -5.07 -6.45
N THR A 15 7.02 -4.36 -6.10
CA THR A 15 7.17 -3.69 -4.80
C THR A 15 7.26 -2.18 -4.96
N ILE A 16 6.49 -1.46 -4.15
CA ILE A 16 6.42 0.00 -4.08
C ILE A 16 6.95 0.42 -2.71
N ASN A 17 7.97 1.28 -2.71
CA ASN A 17 8.52 1.84 -1.48
C ASN A 17 8.10 3.30 -1.34
N ALA A 18 7.71 3.70 -0.14
CA ALA A 18 7.27 5.05 0.18
C ALA A 18 7.79 5.49 1.55
N LEU A 19 7.77 6.80 1.77
CA LEU A 19 8.08 7.42 3.06
C LEU A 19 6.82 8.09 3.58
N ALA A 20 6.38 7.69 4.77
CA ALA A 20 5.31 8.34 5.51
C ALA A 20 5.89 9.19 6.65
N ARG A 21 5.05 10.04 7.24
CA ARG A 21 5.42 10.91 8.37
C ARG A 21 4.37 10.81 9.46
N SER A 22 4.80 10.74 10.71
CA SER A 22 3.90 10.78 11.86
C SER A 22 3.27 12.16 12.02
N PHE A 23 2.04 12.21 12.51
CA PHE A 23 1.24 13.44 12.51
C PHE A 23 1.84 14.59 13.36
N VAL A 24 2.24 14.30 14.60
CA VAL A 24 2.64 15.34 15.57
C VAL A 24 4.07 15.84 15.34
N LEU A 25 5.01 14.92 15.14
CA LEU A 25 6.44 15.22 15.11
C LEU A 25 7.06 15.05 13.71
N SER A 26 6.25 14.68 12.70
CA SER A 26 6.72 14.49 11.33
C SER A 26 7.86 13.45 11.21
N LEU A 27 7.90 12.49 12.14
CA LEU A 27 8.94 11.47 12.18
C LEU A 27 8.76 10.51 11.00
N PRO A 28 9.84 10.18 10.27
CA PRO A 28 9.73 9.31 9.11
C PRO A 28 9.40 7.87 9.50
N ALA A 29 8.53 7.26 8.70
CA ALA A 29 8.24 5.83 8.69
C ALA A 29 8.44 5.30 7.26
N ASP A 30 9.11 4.16 7.14
CA ASP A 30 9.26 3.46 5.87
C ASP A 30 8.00 2.64 5.60
N VAL A 31 7.55 2.66 4.35
CA VAL A 31 6.41 1.91 3.86
C VAL A 31 6.86 1.07 2.68
N ALA A 32 6.49 -0.21 2.69
CA ALA A 32 6.67 -1.12 1.57
C ALA A 32 5.33 -1.77 1.26
N ILE A 33 4.92 -1.71 0.00
CA ILE A 33 3.71 -2.35 -0.52
C ILE A 33 4.14 -3.33 -1.58
N ARG A 34 3.69 -4.57 -1.49
CA ARG A 34 3.98 -5.64 -2.44
C ARG A 34 2.67 -6.08 -3.07
N VAL A 35 2.66 -6.15 -4.39
CA VAL A 35 1.52 -6.60 -5.19
C VAL A 35 2.00 -7.81 -5.97
N SER A 36 1.35 -8.96 -5.80
CA SER A 36 1.67 -10.19 -6.52
C SER A 36 0.42 -10.77 -7.17
N ASP A 37 0.55 -11.15 -8.44
CA ASP A 37 -0.47 -11.82 -9.24
C ASP A 37 -0.03 -13.27 -9.45
N ASP A 38 -0.82 -14.22 -8.94
CA ASP A 38 -0.58 -15.65 -9.10
C ASP A 38 -1.42 -16.30 -10.23
N GLY A 39 -2.19 -15.49 -10.96
CA GLY A 39 -3.08 -15.91 -12.05
C GLY A 39 -4.53 -16.16 -11.61
N ASP A 40 -4.78 -16.45 -10.33
CA ASP A 40 -6.11 -16.63 -9.78
C ASP A 40 -6.55 -15.40 -8.95
N ALA A 41 -5.60 -14.80 -8.24
CA ALA A 41 -5.84 -13.64 -7.39
C ALA A 41 -4.64 -12.68 -7.37
N VAL A 42 -4.95 -11.40 -7.16
CA VAL A 42 -3.94 -10.40 -6.83
C VAL A 42 -3.90 -10.23 -5.31
N THR A 43 -2.73 -10.49 -4.72
CA THR A 43 -2.47 -10.29 -3.30
C THR A 43 -1.72 -8.97 -3.09
N VAL A 44 -2.18 -8.18 -2.12
CA VAL A 44 -1.53 -6.92 -1.71
C VAL A 44 -1.10 -7.01 -0.25
N ASP A 45 0.21 -6.98 -0.03
CA ASP A 45 0.80 -6.91 1.31
C ASP A 45 1.33 -5.50 1.57
N MET A 46 1.10 -4.99 2.77
CA MET A 46 1.67 -3.72 3.21
C MET A 46 2.44 -3.88 4.51
N ARG A 47 3.57 -3.17 4.62
CA ARG A 47 4.29 -2.97 5.87
C ARG A 47 4.59 -1.49 6.09
N SER A 48 4.55 -1.07 7.35
CA SER A 48 4.96 0.26 7.78
C SER A 48 5.79 0.14 9.05
N ALA A 49 6.93 0.83 9.09
CA ALA A 49 7.87 0.79 10.21
C ALA A 49 8.43 2.19 10.51
N SER A 50 8.23 2.65 11.75
CA SER A 50 8.82 3.91 12.22
C SER A 50 10.34 3.78 12.35
N ARG A 51 11.09 4.79 11.89
CA ARG A 51 12.56 4.80 12.00
C ARG A 51 13.08 5.15 13.39
N TYR A 52 12.24 5.80 14.20
CA TYR A 52 12.61 6.35 15.49
C TYR A 52 11.56 6.05 16.55
N GLY A 53 12.03 5.94 17.80
CA GLY A 53 11.19 5.62 18.96
C GLY A 53 11.11 4.12 19.22
N ARG A 54 10.88 3.75 20.49
CA ARG A 54 10.65 2.35 20.89
C ARG A 54 9.23 1.88 20.55
N TYR A 55 8.29 2.82 20.51
CA TYR A 55 6.88 2.57 20.24
C TYR A 55 6.38 3.60 19.23
N ASP A 56 5.58 3.16 18.26
CA ASP A 56 4.91 4.01 17.26
C ASP A 56 3.51 4.46 17.73
N LEU A 57 3.09 4.02 18.92
CA LEU A 57 1.79 4.29 19.54
C LEU A 57 0.61 3.91 18.62
N GLY A 58 0.78 2.92 17.75
CA GLY A 58 -0.24 2.47 16.82
C GLY A 58 -0.29 3.23 15.49
N ASP A 59 0.57 4.23 15.26
CA ASP A 59 0.59 5.04 14.02
C ASP A 59 0.77 4.17 12.77
N ASN A 60 1.67 3.18 12.80
CA ASN A 60 1.88 2.27 11.67
C ASN A 60 0.69 1.33 11.46
N ALA A 61 0.06 0.85 12.54
CA ALA A 61 -1.11 -0.02 12.46
C ALA A 61 -2.31 0.74 11.86
N ALA A 62 -2.59 1.94 12.35
CA ALA A 62 -3.63 2.82 11.81
C ALA A 62 -3.41 3.08 10.32
N ARG A 63 -2.18 3.44 9.92
CA ARG A 63 -1.83 3.67 8.52
C ARG A 63 -2.10 2.47 7.61
N ILE A 64 -1.74 1.26 8.07
CA ILE A 64 -1.95 0.04 7.29
C ILE A 64 -3.45 -0.22 7.13
N VAL A 65 -4.22 -0.12 8.21
CA VAL A 65 -5.67 -0.33 8.19
C VAL A 65 -6.36 0.68 7.28
N ASP A 66 -6.03 1.96 7.41
CA ASP A 66 -6.63 3.03 6.61
C ASP A 66 -6.34 2.85 5.12
N PHE A 67 -5.09 2.56 4.77
CA PHE A 67 -4.69 2.32 3.37
C PHE A 67 -5.41 1.11 2.76
N LEU A 68 -5.44 -0.02 3.47
CA LEU A 68 -6.08 -1.24 2.96
C LEU A 68 -7.61 -1.07 2.85
N ALA A 69 -8.22 -0.31 3.75
CA ALA A 69 -9.64 0.03 3.65
C ALA A 69 -9.94 0.92 2.44
N GLU A 70 -9.11 1.94 2.17
CA GLU A 70 -9.24 2.79 0.98
C GLU A 70 -9.02 1.98 -0.31
N LEU A 71 -8.01 1.10 -0.32
CA LEU A 71 -7.75 0.20 -1.44
C LEU A 71 -8.95 -0.72 -1.74
N ASP A 72 -9.57 -1.28 -0.71
CA ASP A 72 -10.77 -2.13 -0.87
C ASP A 72 -11.92 -1.36 -1.52
N GLN A 73 -12.15 -0.11 -1.09
CA GLN A 73 -13.18 0.75 -1.70
C GLN A 73 -12.87 1.08 -3.17
N GLU A 74 -11.62 1.41 -3.49
CA GLU A 74 -11.20 1.71 -4.85
C GLU A 74 -11.33 0.48 -5.78
N VAL A 75 -10.95 -0.70 -5.29
CA VAL A 75 -11.10 -1.97 -6.05
C VAL A 75 -12.58 -2.31 -6.22
N ALA A 76 -13.40 -2.21 -5.18
CA ALA A 76 -14.83 -2.48 -5.27
C ALA A 76 -15.53 -1.54 -6.27
N GLY A 77 -15.15 -0.26 -6.30
CA GLY A 77 -15.62 0.71 -7.28
C GLY A 77 -15.26 0.32 -8.72
N GLN A 78 -14.05 -0.20 -8.95
CA GLN A 78 -13.62 -0.64 -10.28
C GLN A 78 -14.33 -1.93 -10.72
N VAL A 79 -14.48 -2.91 -9.83
CA VAL A 79 -15.18 -4.17 -10.13
C VAL A 79 -16.67 -3.93 -10.42
N GLY A 80 -17.32 -3.01 -9.70
CA GLY A 80 -18.72 -2.63 -9.94
C GLY A 80 -18.98 -1.87 -11.25
N THR A 81 -17.92 -1.43 -11.94
CA THR A 81 -18.01 -0.69 -13.22
C THR A 81 -17.67 -1.58 -14.44
N ALA A 82 -17.37 -2.86 -14.24
CA ALA A 82 -17.24 -3.80 -15.35
C ALA A 82 -18.61 -3.95 -16.06
N PRO A 83 -18.73 -3.68 -17.37
CA PRO A 83 -19.98 -3.89 -18.08
C PRO A 83 -20.36 -5.38 -17.96
N ALA A 84 -21.62 -5.64 -17.62
CA ALA A 84 -22.22 -6.94 -17.90
C ALA A 84 -22.15 -7.14 -19.43
N GLU A 85 -21.38 -8.14 -19.86
CA GLU A 85 -21.58 -8.74 -21.19
C GLU A 85 -22.92 -9.47 -21.26
#